data_AF-A0A2C9CAA3-F1
#
_entry.id   AF-A0A2C9CAA3-F1
#
_cell.length_a   1.000
_cell.length_b   1.000
_cell.length_c   1.000
_cell.angle_alpha   90.00
_cell.angle_beta   90.00
_cell.angle_gamma   90.00
#
_symmetry.space_group_name_H-M   'P 1'
#
loop_
_entity.id
_entity.type
_entity.pdbx_description
1 polymer ?
#
loop_
_entity_poly.entity_id
_entity_poly.type
_entity_poly.pdbx_seq_one_letter_code
_entity_poly.pdbx_strand_id
1 'polypeptide(L)'
;MSLSYTLFRDKLTLADLAGDAENLAKDSGRNSLALFYNPALKNKRFGTRNTIKQVFSWDKTTDDVLKFINLFKTMGKIDQNENRFKSEYAHGLIYKLFSLFELWEREGVIYLPRMAYVIARVRKELSEKINETDRNKFESFLMNPNDIINLRIPLIWIELLSRAENLH
;
A
#
# COMPACT_ATOMS: atom_id res chain seq x y z
N MET A 1 -30.89 30.80 -5.39
CA MET A 1 -30.73 29.46 -6.01
C MET A 1 -29.74 28.67 -5.15
N SER A 2 -30.22 28.06 -4.07
CA SER A 2 -29.44 27.13 -3.23
C SER A 2 -30.01 25.73 -3.43
N LEU A 3 -29.45 25.00 -4.39
CA LEU A 3 -29.80 23.61 -4.61
C LEU A 3 -28.94 22.74 -3.68
N SER A 4 -29.53 22.43 -2.53
CA SER A 4 -29.53 21.10 -1.89
C SER A 4 -28.25 20.27 -2.00
N TYR A 5 -27.24 20.62 -1.20
CA TYR A 5 -26.09 19.75 -0.90
C TYR A 5 -26.33 18.89 0.37
N THR A 6 -27.60 18.68 0.73
CA THR A 6 -28.01 18.20 2.07
C THR A 6 -28.80 16.88 2.03
N LEU A 7 -28.64 16.04 1.00
CA LEU A 7 -29.46 14.82 0.84
C LEU A 7 -28.72 13.55 0.39
N PHE A 8 -27.45 13.35 0.78
CA PHE A 8 -26.79 12.03 0.69
C PHE A 8 -25.72 11.87 1.78
N ARG A 9 -26.12 12.08 3.04
CA ARG A 9 -25.29 11.82 4.21
C ARG A 9 -25.97 10.79 5.11
N ASP A 10 -26.46 9.70 4.50
CA ASP A 10 -26.62 8.47 5.25
C ASP A 10 -25.22 8.09 5.71
N LYS A 11 -24.97 8.24 7.02
CA LYS A 11 -23.71 7.90 7.65
C LYS A 11 -23.54 6.38 7.53
N LEU A 12 -22.89 5.92 6.46
CA LEU A 12 -22.34 4.56 6.41
C LEU A 12 -21.58 4.33 7.73
N THR A 13 -22.06 3.39 8.53
CA THR A 13 -21.38 3.01 9.76
C THR A 13 -20.14 2.20 9.41
N LEU A 14 -19.22 2.04 10.37
CA LEU A 14 -18.09 1.13 10.19
C LEU A 14 -18.54 -0.32 9.96
N ALA A 15 -19.69 -0.71 10.52
CA ALA A 15 -20.28 -2.03 10.30
C ALA A 15 -20.76 -2.18 8.85
N ASP A 16 -21.41 -1.16 8.30
CA ASP A 16 -21.84 -1.18 6.89
C ASP A 16 -20.63 -1.26 5.94
N LEU A 17 -19.57 -0.49 6.22
CA LEU A 17 -18.33 -0.54 5.44
C LEU A 17 -17.64 -1.91 5.52
N ALA A 18 -17.66 -2.55 6.69
CA ALA A 18 -17.13 -3.90 6.85
C ALA A 18 -17.96 -4.94 6.10
N GLY A 19 -19.29 -4.83 6.15
CA GLY A 19 -20.21 -5.67 5.38
C GLY A 19 -20.02 -5.52 3.86
N ASP A 20 -19.86 -4.29 3.38
CA ASP A 20 -19.56 -4.00 1.97
C ASP A 20 -18.20 -4.58 1.54
N ALA A 21 -17.19 -4.48 2.40
CA ALA A 21 -15.88 -5.09 2.15
C ALA A 21 -15.97 -6.62 2.04
N GLU A 22 -16.74 -7.25 2.92
CA GLU A 22 -16.99 -8.69 2.88
C GLU A 22 -17.75 -9.11 1.62
N ASN A 23 -18.79 -8.35 1.23
CA ASN A 23 -19.54 -8.61 0.00
C ASN A 23 -18.63 -8.50 -1.24
N LEU A 24 -17.79 -7.46 -1.30
CA LEU A 24 -16.81 -7.31 -2.38
C LEU A 24 -15.84 -8.50 -2.46
N ALA A 25 -15.39 -9.00 -1.32
CA ALA A 25 -14.52 -10.18 -1.26
C ALA A 25 -15.25 -11.45 -1.76
N LYS A 26 -16.50 -11.67 -1.34
CA LYS A 26 -17.35 -12.79 -1.77
C LYS A 26 -17.60 -12.78 -3.27
N ASP A 27 -17.93 -11.62 -3.83
CA ASP A 27 -18.18 -11.42 -5.26
C ASP A 27 -16.94 -11.73 -6.11
N SER A 28 -15.74 -11.54 -5.54
CA SER A 28 -14.46 -11.85 -6.18
C SER A 28 -14.01 -13.30 -6.00
N GLY A 29 -14.74 -14.10 -5.20
CA GLY A 29 -14.48 -15.50 -4.91
C GLY A 29 -14.47 -15.80 -3.41
N ARG A 30 -15.12 -16.89 -2.98
CA ARG A 30 -15.32 -17.28 -1.56
C ARG A 30 -14.05 -17.39 -0.71
N ASN A 31 -12.87 -17.56 -1.30
CA ASN A 31 -11.58 -17.61 -0.59
C ASN A 31 -10.76 -16.31 -0.78
N SER A 32 -11.40 -15.17 -0.48
CA SER A 32 -10.80 -13.85 -0.63
C SER A 32 -11.08 -12.96 0.57
N LEU A 33 -10.28 -11.91 0.70
CA LEU A 33 -10.46 -10.85 1.69
C LEU A 33 -10.27 -9.48 1.04
N ALA A 34 -10.99 -8.48 1.57
CA ALA A 34 -10.81 -7.08 1.19
C ALA A 34 -9.97 -6.37 2.25
N LEU A 35 -8.89 -5.69 1.84
CA LEU A 35 -7.99 -4.95 2.72
C LEU A 35 -8.09 -3.45 2.47
N PHE A 36 -8.14 -2.67 3.56
CA PHE A 36 -8.28 -1.20 3.53
C PHE A 36 -9.36 -0.73 2.55
N TYR A 37 -10.53 -1.36 2.63
CA TYR A 37 -11.65 -1.11 1.74
C TYR A 37 -12.04 0.37 1.74
N ASN A 38 -12.16 0.91 0.52
CA ASN A 38 -12.66 2.24 0.26
C ASN A 38 -13.62 2.17 -0.95
N PRO A 39 -14.90 2.53 -0.76
CA PRO A 39 -15.89 2.48 -1.84
C PRO A 39 -15.55 3.43 -2.99
N ALA A 40 -14.84 4.54 -2.73
CA ALA A 40 -14.41 5.48 -3.77
C ALA A 40 -13.35 4.87 -4.73
N LEU A 41 -12.77 3.74 -4.37
CA LEU A 41 -11.76 3.02 -5.16
C LEU A 41 -12.32 1.78 -5.86
N LYS A 42 -13.63 1.49 -5.73
CA LYS A 42 -14.28 0.34 -6.39
C LYS A 42 -14.25 0.48 -7.91
N ASN A 43 -14.41 1.71 -8.40
CA ASN A 43 -14.41 2.03 -9.81
C ASN A 43 -13.14 2.78 -10.20
N LYS A 44 -12.82 2.70 -11.50
CA LYS A 44 -11.74 3.50 -12.09
C LYS A 44 -12.05 4.99 -11.89
N ARG A 45 -11.11 5.72 -11.29
CA ARG A 45 -11.24 7.17 -11.06
C ARG A 45 -11.11 7.92 -12.40
N PHE A 46 -11.74 9.08 -12.49
CA PHE A 46 -11.64 9.92 -13.69
C PHE A 46 -10.18 10.29 -13.95
N GLY A 47 -9.72 10.11 -15.19
CA GLY A 47 -8.33 10.41 -15.58
C GLY A 47 -7.29 9.40 -15.12
N THR A 48 -7.67 8.25 -14.53
CA THR A 48 -6.72 7.17 -14.22
C THR A 48 -6.72 6.07 -15.27
N ARG A 49 -5.60 5.34 -15.37
CA ARG A 49 -5.43 4.21 -16.28
C ARG A 49 -5.68 2.87 -15.63
N ASN A 50 -5.40 2.74 -14.33
CA ASN A 50 -5.55 1.49 -13.59
C ASN A 50 -6.56 1.62 -12.45
N THR A 51 -7.12 0.49 -12.05
CA THR A 51 -7.94 0.33 -10.85
C THR A 51 -7.08 -0.08 -9.68
N ILE A 52 -7.36 0.45 -8.49
CA ILE A 52 -6.67 0.03 -7.28
C ILE A 52 -7.23 -1.32 -6.82
N LYS A 53 -6.34 -2.30 -6.66
CA LYS A 53 -6.69 -3.60 -6.08
C LYS A 53 -6.94 -3.46 -4.58
N GLN A 54 -8.09 -3.98 -4.14
CA GLN A 54 -8.48 -4.02 -2.72
C GLN A 54 -8.79 -5.44 -2.25
N VAL A 55 -9.02 -6.38 -3.18
CA VAL A 55 -9.36 -7.77 -2.87
C VAL A 55 -8.19 -8.69 -3.21
N PHE A 56 -7.91 -9.61 -2.30
CA PHE A 56 -6.83 -10.58 -2.39
C PHE A 56 -7.39 -11.96 -2.07
N SER A 57 -6.99 -12.97 -2.85
CA SER A 57 -7.27 -14.35 -2.47
C SER A 57 -6.41 -14.70 -1.25
N TRP A 58 -6.97 -15.42 -0.28
CA TRP A 58 -6.23 -15.85 0.91
C TRP A 58 -4.93 -16.56 0.54
N ASP A 59 -4.99 -17.47 -0.45
CA ASP A 59 -3.86 -18.29 -0.88
C ASP A 59 -2.71 -17.45 -1.46
N LYS A 60 -3.04 -16.30 -2.07
CA LYS A 60 -2.07 -15.38 -2.67
C LYS A 60 -1.63 -14.25 -1.75
N THR A 61 -2.29 -14.06 -0.61
CA THR A 61 -2.02 -12.92 0.28
C THR A 61 -0.61 -12.97 0.86
N THR A 62 -0.06 -14.17 1.06
CA THR A 62 1.34 -14.35 1.47
C THR A 62 2.30 -13.73 0.46
N ASP A 63 2.08 -13.97 -0.84
CA ASP A 63 2.97 -13.49 -1.90
C ASP A 63 2.68 -12.03 -2.29
N ASP A 64 1.40 -11.68 -2.40
CA ASP A 64 0.94 -10.35 -2.84
C ASP A 64 1.17 -9.28 -1.76
N VAL A 65 1.05 -9.63 -0.48
CA VAL A 65 1.04 -8.65 0.62
C VAL A 65 2.15 -8.94 1.64
N LEU A 66 2.15 -10.12 2.25
CA LEU A 66 3.04 -10.40 3.39
C LEU A 66 4.52 -10.43 3.01
N LYS A 67 4.86 -10.94 1.83
CA LYS A 67 6.22 -10.94 1.30
C LYS A 67 6.84 -9.55 1.35
N PHE A 68 6.07 -8.52 1.00
CA PHE A 68 6.53 -7.14 1.03
C PHE A 68 6.63 -6.59 2.45
N ILE A 69 5.62 -6.83 3.29
CA ILE A 69 5.68 -6.43 4.70
C ILE A 69 6.91 -7.03 5.37
N ASN A 70 7.20 -8.31 5.13
CA ASN A 70 8.38 -9.00 5.64
C ASN A 70 9.68 -8.37 5.12
N LEU A 71 9.70 -7.98 3.85
CA LEU A 71 10.86 -7.30 3.26
C LEU A 71 11.09 -5.90 3.84
N PHE A 72 10.05 -5.18 4.26
CA PHE A 72 10.22 -3.93 5.01
C PHE A 72 10.63 -4.19 6.45
N LYS A 73 10.18 -5.29 7.05
CA LYS A 73 10.61 -5.67 8.40
C LYS A 73 12.09 -6.00 8.49
N THR A 74 12.73 -6.52 7.45
CA THR A 74 14.21 -6.72 7.44
C THR A 74 14.99 -5.40 7.39
N MET A 75 14.26 -4.31 7.26
CA MET A 75 14.71 -3.00 6.82
C MET A 75 14.40 -1.96 7.94
N GLY A 76 13.95 -2.45 9.10
CA GLY A 76 13.78 -1.66 10.32
C GLY A 76 13.63 -2.56 11.54
N LYS A 77 13.21 -1.98 12.66
CA LYS A 77 13.00 -2.72 13.91
C LYS A 77 11.72 -2.30 14.59
N ILE A 78 11.09 -3.22 15.30
CA ILE A 78 10.00 -2.87 16.21
C ILE A 78 10.63 -2.34 17.49
N ASP A 79 10.36 -1.07 17.81
CA ASP A 79 10.67 -0.50 19.10
C ASP A 79 9.59 -0.98 20.09
N GLN A 80 10.00 -1.82 21.04
CA GLN A 80 9.10 -2.38 22.04
C GLN A 80 8.56 -1.34 23.02
N ASN A 81 9.31 -0.26 23.29
CA ASN A 81 8.89 0.76 24.24
C ASN A 81 7.78 1.64 23.67
N GLU A 82 7.84 1.89 22.36
CA GLU A 82 6.88 2.75 21.65
C GLU A 82 5.87 1.94 20.82
N ASN A 83 5.93 0.60 20.92
CA ASN A 83 5.14 -0.37 20.16
C ASN A 83 4.99 -0.01 18.67
N ARG A 84 6.08 0.46 18.04
CA ARG A 84 6.07 0.92 16.65
C ARG A 84 7.25 0.41 15.85
N PHE A 85 7.04 0.29 14.54
CA PHE A 85 8.10 0.03 13.59
C PHE A 85 8.94 1.31 13.38
N LYS A 86 10.20 1.27 13.82
CA LYS A 86 11.22 2.24 13.45
C LYS A 86 11.92 1.76 12.20
N SER A 87 11.50 2.33 11.08
CA SER A 87 12.22 2.21 9.81
C SER A 87 13.65 2.71 9.95
N GLU A 88 14.61 1.99 9.37
CA GLU A 88 15.97 2.51 9.28
C GLU A 88 16.15 3.50 8.12
N TYR A 89 15.17 3.67 7.23
CA TYR A 89 15.20 4.67 6.15
C TYR A 89 14.48 5.95 6.55
N ALA A 90 14.75 7.02 5.80
CA ALA A 90 13.94 8.22 5.89
C ALA A 90 12.47 7.87 5.63
N HIS A 91 11.58 8.26 6.54
CA HIS A 91 10.11 8.14 6.42
C HIS A 91 9.60 8.64 5.05
N GLY A 92 10.32 9.59 4.45
CA GLY A 92 10.09 10.07 3.09
C GLY A 92 10.16 9.02 1.98
N LEU A 93 10.82 7.87 2.16
CA LEU A 93 10.80 6.79 1.16
C LEU A 93 9.40 6.20 1.00
N ILE A 94 8.69 5.95 2.10
CA ILE A 94 7.32 5.39 2.07
C ILE A 94 6.38 6.32 1.28
N TYR A 95 6.45 7.63 1.53
CA TYR A 95 5.63 8.61 0.80
C TYR A 95 6.04 8.78 -0.67
N LYS A 96 7.32 8.63 -1.00
CA LYS A 96 7.77 8.56 -2.40
C LYS A 96 7.20 7.34 -3.10
N LEU A 97 7.15 6.19 -2.43
CA LEU A 97 6.54 4.97 -2.98
C LEU A 97 5.03 5.11 -3.16
N PHE A 98 4.32 5.77 -2.23
CA PHE A 98 2.91 6.14 -2.44
C PHE A 98 2.74 7.04 -3.68
N SER A 99 3.57 8.06 -3.82
CA SER A 99 3.53 8.98 -4.98
C SER A 99 3.78 8.26 -6.30
N LEU A 100 4.67 7.26 -6.31
CA LEU A 100 4.95 6.41 -7.47
C LEU A 100 3.80 5.45 -7.78
N PHE A 101 3.13 4.91 -6.76
CA PHE A 101 1.92 4.11 -6.93
C PHE A 101 0.78 4.95 -7.52
N GLU A 102 0.57 6.18 -7.05
CA GLU A 102 -0.41 7.11 -7.63
C GLU A 102 -0.09 7.44 -9.09
N LEU A 103 1.20 7.58 -9.42
CA LEU A 103 1.63 7.76 -10.81
C LEU A 103 1.32 6.52 -11.66
N TRP A 104 1.58 5.32 -11.14
CA TRP A 104 1.20 4.08 -11.80
C TRP A 104 -0.31 4.00 -12.03
N GLU A 105 -1.12 4.39 -11.04
CA GLU A 105 -2.57 4.39 -11.18
C GLU A 105 -3.02 5.33 -12.30
N ARG A 106 -2.44 6.54 -12.36
CA ARG A 106 -2.79 7.56 -13.35
C ARG A 106 -2.30 7.22 -14.76
N GLU A 107 -1.06 6.77 -14.89
CA GLU A 107 -0.34 6.75 -16.18
C GLU A 107 0.09 5.35 -16.65
N GLY A 108 -0.07 4.32 -15.82
CA GLY A 108 0.43 2.98 -16.13
C GLY A 108 1.95 2.90 -15.95
N VAL A 109 2.66 2.26 -16.88
CA VAL A 109 4.10 1.92 -16.76
C VAL A 109 5.07 3.12 -16.72
N ILE A 110 4.59 4.35 -16.93
CA ILE A 110 5.42 5.57 -16.98
C ILE A 110 6.08 5.89 -15.62
N TYR A 111 5.65 5.24 -14.53
CA TYR A 111 6.30 5.38 -13.23
C TYR A 111 7.73 4.77 -13.16
N LEU A 112 8.07 3.81 -14.03
CA LEU A 112 9.30 3.02 -13.93
C LEU A 112 10.60 3.85 -13.94
N PRO A 113 10.79 4.86 -14.81
CA PRO A 113 12.00 5.69 -14.77
C PRO A 113 12.14 6.45 -13.44
N ARG A 114 11.01 6.92 -12.88
CA ARG A 114 11.02 7.60 -11.57
C ARG A 114 11.28 6.62 -10.43
N MET A 115 10.76 5.40 -10.53
CA MET A 115 11.07 4.31 -9.59
C MET A 115 12.56 4.00 -9.59
N ALA A 116 13.17 3.81 -10.77
CA ALA A 116 14.60 3.57 -10.92
C ALA A 116 15.44 4.69 -10.29
N TYR A 117 15.05 5.95 -10.50
CA TYR A 117 15.70 7.10 -9.87
C TYR A 117 15.60 7.07 -8.35
N VAL A 118 14.41 6.80 -7.79
CA VAL A 118 14.22 6.71 -6.34
C VAL A 118 15.07 5.59 -5.75
N ILE A 119 15.07 4.41 -6.38
CA ILE A 119 15.91 3.27 -5.98
C ILE A 119 17.39 3.65 -5.99
N ALA A 120 17.89 4.22 -7.08
CA ALA A 120 19.29 4.62 -7.20
C ALA A 120 19.72 5.61 -6.09
N ARG A 121 18.81 6.53 -5.71
CA ARG A 121 19.05 7.50 -4.64
C ARG A 121 19.14 6.88 -3.26
N VAL A 122 18.37 5.83 -2.98
CA VAL A 122 18.37 5.15 -1.68
C VAL A 122 19.32 3.95 -1.64
N ARG A 123 19.84 3.50 -2.78
CA ARG A 123 20.68 2.30 -2.90
C ARG A 123 21.89 2.30 -1.99
N LYS A 124 22.55 3.45 -1.84
CA LYS A 124 23.70 3.59 -0.94
C LYS A 124 23.27 3.33 0.52
N GLU A 125 22.22 4.00 0.97
CA GLU A 125 21.66 3.82 2.32
C GLU A 125 21.18 2.38 2.55
N LEU A 126 20.56 1.75 1.53
CA LEU A 126 20.12 0.36 1.61
C LEU A 126 21.31 -0.59 1.76
N SER A 127 22.38 -0.37 1.00
CA SER A 127 23.55 -1.27 1.02
C SER A 127 24.31 -1.26 2.35
N GLU A 128 24.16 -0.20 3.14
CA GLU A 128 24.74 -0.09 4.49
C GLU A 128 23.90 -0.77 5.57
N LYS A 129 22.62 -1.06 5.29
CA LYS A 129 21.62 -1.47 6.30
C LYS A 129 21.09 -2.88 6.10
N ILE A 130 20.99 -3.34 4.86
CA ILE A 130 20.49 -4.66 4.52
C ILE A 130 21.47 -5.43 3.66
N ASN A 131 21.41 -6.76 3.75
CA ASN A 131 22.21 -7.63 2.91
C ASN A 131 21.82 -7.48 1.42
N GLU A 132 22.76 -7.83 0.54
CA GLU A 132 22.59 -7.72 -0.90
C GLU A 132 21.39 -8.52 -1.44
N THR A 133 21.13 -9.70 -0.89
CA THR A 133 20.03 -10.58 -1.31
C THR A 133 18.68 -9.90 -1.13
N ASP A 134 18.42 -9.34 0.05
CA ASP A 134 17.15 -8.70 0.35
C ASP A 134 17.01 -7.35 -0.36
N ARG A 135 18.11 -6.61 -0.53
CA ARG A 135 18.14 -5.42 -1.39
C ARG A 135 17.72 -5.77 -2.82
N ASN A 136 18.32 -6.80 -3.41
CA ASN A 136 18.03 -7.20 -4.79
C ASN A 136 16.57 -7.66 -4.95
N LYS A 137 15.99 -8.36 -3.95
CA LYS A 137 14.56 -8.71 -3.94
C LYS A 137 13.68 -7.47 -3.91
N PHE A 138 14.03 -6.46 -3.10
CA PHE A 138 13.29 -5.20 -2.99
C PHE A 138 13.31 -4.41 -4.28
N GLU A 139 14.50 -4.22 -4.85
CA GLU A 139 14.68 -3.52 -6.12
C GLU A 139 13.94 -4.23 -7.26
N SER A 140 14.05 -5.56 -7.34
CA SER A 140 13.39 -6.36 -8.38
C SER A 140 11.86 -6.26 -8.30
N PHE A 141 11.30 -6.28 -7.09
CA PHE A 141 9.87 -6.12 -6.87
C PHE A 141 9.38 -4.75 -7.32
N LEU A 142 10.05 -3.67 -6.89
CA LEU A 142 9.64 -2.30 -7.23
C LEU A 142 9.72 -2.04 -8.74
N MET A 143 10.65 -2.71 -9.41
CA MET A 143 10.84 -2.63 -10.86
C MET A 143 9.97 -3.60 -11.66
N ASN A 144 9.22 -4.51 -11.01
CA ASN A 144 8.31 -5.43 -11.68
C ASN A 144 6.95 -4.74 -11.96
N PRO A 145 6.57 -4.49 -13.22
CA PRO A 145 5.30 -3.84 -13.56
C PRO A 145 4.06 -4.62 -13.13
N ASN A 146 4.20 -5.93 -12.92
CA ASN A 146 3.10 -6.79 -12.51
C ASN A 146 2.85 -6.74 -11.00
N ASP A 147 3.85 -6.37 -10.21
CA ASP A 147 3.77 -6.41 -8.75
C ASP A 147 3.32 -5.08 -8.14
N ILE A 148 3.49 -3.97 -8.86
CA ILE A 148 3.16 -2.63 -8.39
C ILE A 148 1.69 -2.48 -7.96
N ILE A 149 0.77 -3.22 -8.59
CA ILE A 149 -0.66 -3.22 -8.22
C ILE A 149 -0.90 -3.66 -6.77
N ASN A 150 -0.01 -4.49 -6.23
CA ASN A 150 -0.08 -5.01 -4.87
C ASN A 150 0.57 -4.08 -3.84
N LEU A 151 1.31 -3.05 -4.26
CA LEU A 151 2.16 -2.23 -3.39
C LEU A 151 1.39 -1.40 -2.34
N ARG A 152 0.18 -0.95 -2.66
CA ARG A 152 -0.56 -0.01 -1.80
C ARG A 152 -0.82 -0.56 -0.40
N ILE A 153 -1.29 -1.80 -0.31
CA ILE A 153 -1.71 -2.39 0.97
C ILE A 153 -0.52 -2.56 1.93
N PRO A 154 0.61 -3.12 1.51
CA PRO A 154 1.79 -3.14 2.35
C PRO A 154 2.27 -1.74 2.78
N LEU A 155 2.26 -0.75 1.88
CA LEU A 155 2.66 0.63 2.25
C LEU A 155 1.77 1.20 3.36
N ILE A 156 0.45 0.96 3.30
CA ILE A 156 -0.47 1.40 4.37
C ILE A 156 -0.11 0.71 5.69
N TRP A 157 0.12 -0.61 5.67
CA TRP A 157 0.51 -1.35 6.89
C TRP A 157 1.80 -0.79 7.50
N ILE A 158 2.83 -0.57 6.69
CA ILE A 158 4.11 -0.04 7.18
C ILE A 158 3.91 1.38 7.73
N GLU A 159 3.10 2.19 7.08
CA GLU A 159 2.80 3.54 7.52
C GLU A 159 2.09 3.54 8.88
N LEU A 160 1.06 2.71 9.05
CA LEU A 160 0.34 2.52 10.31
C LEU A 160 1.26 1.98 11.41
N LEU A 161 2.08 0.98 11.10
CA LEU A 161 3.05 0.41 12.05
C LEU A 161 4.12 1.43 12.45
N SER A 162 4.44 2.41 11.60
CA SER A 162 5.46 3.43 11.88
C SER A 162 4.93 4.61 12.69
N ARG A 163 3.62 4.81 12.76
CA ARG A 163 3.01 5.87 13.58
C ARG A 163 3.17 5.49 15.05
N ALA A 164 3.65 6.43 15.87
CA ALA A 164 3.53 6.29 17.31
C ALA A 164 2.05 6.52 17.68
N GLU A 165 1.50 5.66 18.52
CA GLU A 165 0.39 6.08 19.37
C GLU A 165 0.97 7.11 20.34
N ASN A 166 0.74 8.40 20.09
CA ASN A 166 0.74 9.37 21.19
C ASN A 166 -0.51 9.06 22.04
N LEU A 167 -0.49 7.95 22.77
CA LEU A 167 -1.37 7.70 23.90
C LEU A 167 -0.82 8.55 25.05
N HIS A 168 -1.11 9.84 25.01
CA HIS A 168 -1.08 10.72 26.16
C HIS A 168 -2.51 10.95 26.63
#